data_AF-A0A2A6DXQ6-F1
#
_entry.id   AF-A0A2A6DXQ6-F1
#
_cell.length_a   1.000
_cell.length_b   1.000
_cell.length_c   1.000
_cell.angle_alpha   90.00
_cell.angle_beta   90.00
_cell.angle_gamma   90.00
#
_symmetry.space_group_name_H-M   'P 1'
#
loop_
_entity.id
_entity.type
_entity.pdbx_description
1 polymer ?
#
loop_
_entity_poly.entity_id
_entity_poly.type
_entity_poly.pdbx_seq_one_letter_code
_entity_poly.pdbx_strand_id
1 'polypeptide(L)'
;MADRAKAMLSMHLCHGDKTVGSGRLGALCGTNPRGETYGFTSYYMTQNGKPWIPVVGEFHYSRFSYLYWEEELLKMKAGGVDIVATYVFWNHHEEEEGVFDWSGDRNLRHFVDLCEKVGLPLIVRIGPFCYGEVRNGGIPDWVFAKPIEIRSNDEGYLALARKLYAEITRQIRGKFFPEGGPIIAVQLENEYMHAGAPNDAWGYDRKFLHLHPLDSRPAAEPRVSVPGSACPSGRARQLRPAGIPGGLLPKWPAACRRAIRPGRSCPRRVSKP
;
A
#
# COMPACT_ATOMS: atom_id res chain seq x y z
N MET A 1 17.62 12.35 37.79
CA MET A 1 16.70 11.29 37.33
C MET A 1 17.53 10.26 36.57
N ALA A 2 17.44 8.99 36.97
CA ALA A 2 18.41 7.96 36.61
C ALA A 2 18.33 7.56 35.13
N ASP A 3 19.50 7.53 34.51
CA ASP A 3 19.80 7.04 33.17
C ASP A 3 19.45 5.54 33.09
N ARG A 4 18.33 5.19 32.44
CA ARG A 4 18.01 3.78 32.17
C ARG A 4 18.92 3.31 31.03
N ALA A 5 20.10 2.83 31.42
CA ALA A 5 20.96 2.04 30.55
C ALA A 5 20.14 0.91 29.92
N LYS A 6 19.90 1.01 28.60
CA LYS A 6 19.35 -0.08 27.80
C LYS A 6 20.30 -1.26 27.98
N ALA A 7 19.86 -2.30 28.69
CA ALA A 7 20.61 -3.54 28.77
C ALA A 7 20.79 -4.07 27.34
N MET A 8 21.99 -3.88 26.79
CA MET A 8 22.34 -4.42 25.48
C MET A 8 22.52 -5.93 25.65
N LEU A 9 21.49 -6.68 25.29
CA LEU A 9 21.61 -8.12 25.06
C LEU A 9 22.48 -8.32 23.82
N SER A 10 23.68 -8.87 24.01
CA SER A 10 24.56 -9.29 22.91
C SER A 10 24.38 -10.78 22.66
N MET A 11 24.15 -11.15 21.40
CA MET A 11 24.13 -12.55 20.97
C MET A 11 25.27 -12.75 19.96
N HIS A 12 26.17 -13.68 20.25
CA HIS A 12 27.23 -14.07 19.32
C HIS A 12 26.70 -15.14 18.37
N LEU A 13 26.62 -14.82 17.09
CA LEU A 13 26.27 -15.76 16.04
C LEU A 13 27.54 -16.43 15.51
N CYS A 14 27.52 -17.75 15.31
CA CYS A 14 28.66 -18.53 14.81
C CYS A 14 28.94 -18.36 13.31
N HIS A 15 28.28 -17.42 12.66
CA HIS A 15 28.42 -17.11 11.24
C HIS A 15 28.48 -15.59 11.06
N GLY A 16 29.30 -15.13 10.11
CA GLY A 16 29.42 -13.71 9.80
C GLY A 16 28.09 -13.09 9.34
N ASP A 17 28.01 -11.77 9.41
CA ASP A 17 26.84 -11.04 8.94
C ASP A 17 26.59 -11.29 7.45
N LYS A 18 25.32 -11.53 7.11
CA LYS A 18 24.93 -11.60 5.70
C LYS A 18 25.04 -10.23 5.08
N THR A 19 25.69 -10.13 3.92
CA THR A 19 25.66 -8.91 3.11
C THR A 19 24.23 -8.67 2.59
N VAL A 20 23.57 -7.65 3.13
CA VAL A 20 22.21 -7.28 2.73
C VAL A 20 22.28 -6.18 1.67
N GLY A 21 21.89 -6.52 0.45
CA GLY A 21 21.72 -5.56 -0.65
C GLY A 21 20.32 -4.96 -0.68
N SER A 22 20.17 -3.84 -1.37
CA SER A 22 18.87 -3.17 -1.53
C SER A 22 18.00 -3.77 -2.65
N GLY A 23 18.60 -4.49 -3.59
CA GLY A 23 17.90 -5.23 -4.65
C GLY A 23 16.94 -4.32 -5.45
N ARG A 24 15.75 -4.84 -5.76
CA ARG A 24 14.70 -4.10 -6.48
C ARG A 24 14.03 -3.01 -5.64
N LEU A 25 14.11 -3.11 -4.31
CA LEU A 25 13.49 -2.17 -3.38
C LEU A 25 14.38 -0.97 -3.07
N GLY A 26 15.65 -0.97 -3.49
CA GLY A 26 16.57 0.14 -3.23
C GLY A 26 16.20 1.48 -3.86
N ALA A 27 15.29 1.49 -4.84
CA ALA A 27 14.72 2.71 -5.39
C ALA A 27 13.57 3.29 -4.54
N LEU A 28 13.01 2.49 -3.62
CA LEU A 28 12.02 2.92 -2.65
C LEU A 28 12.76 3.56 -1.47
N CYS A 29 13.08 4.84 -1.61
CA CYS A 29 13.66 5.63 -0.55
C CYS A 29 13.14 7.06 -0.60
N GLY A 30 13.22 7.74 0.53
CA GLY A 30 12.79 9.13 0.68
C GLY A 30 13.67 9.87 1.67
N THR A 31 13.81 11.17 1.45
CA THR A 31 14.51 12.09 2.34
C THR A 31 13.62 13.29 2.57
N ASN A 32 13.61 13.81 3.79
CA ASN A 32 12.87 15.02 4.13
C ASN A 32 13.79 16.25 4.26
N PRO A 33 13.25 17.47 4.42
CA PRO A 33 14.04 18.69 4.56
C PRO A 33 14.95 18.73 5.80
N ARG A 34 14.69 17.88 6.80
CA ARG A 34 15.53 17.73 8.00
C ARG A 34 16.69 16.75 7.79
N GLY A 35 16.80 16.14 6.62
CA GLY A 35 17.82 15.13 6.31
C GLY A 35 17.50 13.73 6.83
N GLU A 36 16.31 13.52 7.39
CA GLU A 36 15.86 12.19 7.82
C GLU A 36 15.55 11.34 6.58
N THR A 37 15.82 10.04 6.67
CA THR A 37 15.69 9.12 5.53
C THR A 37 14.93 7.86 5.89
N TYR A 38 14.12 7.41 4.93
CA TYR A 38 13.55 6.06 4.90
C TYR A 38 14.01 5.35 3.63
N GLY A 39 14.23 4.05 3.73
CA GLY A 39 14.60 3.22 2.58
C GLY A 39 14.29 1.75 2.83
N PHE A 40 14.48 0.91 1.82
CA PHE A 40 14.24 -0.52 1.92
C PHE A 40 15.44 -1.33 1.44
N THR A 41 15.65 -2.46 2.12
CA THR A 41 16.51 -3.54 1.65
C THR A 41 15.68 -4.73 1.22
N SER A 42 16.32 -5.82 0.79
CA SER A 42 15.62 -7.08 0.55
C SER A 42 15.08 -7.76 1.83
N TYR A 43 15.41 -7.25 3.03
CA TYR A 43 15.06 -7.88 4.31
C TYR A 43 14.33 -6.96 5.29
N TYR A 44 14.64 -5.66 5.28
CA TYR A 44 14.13 -4.73 6.27
C TYR A 44 14.02 -3.31 5.72
N MET A 45 13.29 -2.47 6.44
CA MET A 45 13.27 -1.04 6.22
C MET A 45 14.49 -0.40 6.88
N THR A 46 14.92 0.76 6.39
CA THR A 46 15.99 1.55 7.01
C THR A 46 15.43 2.89 7.43
N GLN A 47 15.84 3.36 8.60
CA GLN A 47 15.58 4.71 9.09
C GLN A 47 16.92 5.36 9.39
N ASN A 48 17.22 6.49 8.74
CA ASN A 48 18.51 7.18 8.89
C ASN A 48 19.72 6.26 8.64
N GLY A 49 19.61 5.40 7.62
CA GLY A 49 20.62 4.42 7.24
C GLY A 49 20.75 3.21 8.18
N LYS A 50 19.98 3.15 9.28
CA LYS A 50 20.02 2.04 10.25
C LYS A 50 18.90 1.02 9.96
N PRO A 51 19.14 -0.29 10.10
CA PRO A 51 18.09 -1.30 9.98
C PRO A 51 16.94 -1.05 10.96
N TRP A 52 15.71 -1.19 10.49
CA TRP A 52 14.49 -0.97 11.25
C TRP A 52 13.38 -1.92 10.79
N ILE A 53 12.73 -2.56 11.76
CA ILE A 53 11.55 -3.41 11.54
C ILE A 53 10.44 -2.79 12.37
N PRO A 54 9.64 -1.88 11.80
CA PRO A 54 8.65 -1.15 12.55
C PRO A 54 7.45 -2.02 12.91
N VAL A 55 6.89 -1.80 14.10
CA VAL A 55 5.54 -2.23 14.46
C VAL A 55 4.53 -1.23 13.91
N VAL A 56 3.68 -1.69 12.99
CA VAL A 56 2.59 -0.87 12.43
C VAL A 56 1.31 -1.14 13.21
N GLY A 57 0.70 -0.09 13.75
CA GLY A 57 -0.59 -0.14 14.44
C GLY A 57 -1.68 0.54 13.61
N GLU A 58 -2.81 -0.13 13.43
CA GLU A 58 -3.95 0.43 12.71
C GLU A 58 -4.83 1.26 13.67
N PHE A 59 -5.19 2.49 13.28
CA PHE A 59 -6.15 3.33 14.00
C PHE A 59 -7.13 3.95 12.99
N HIS A 60 -8.39 3.55 13.02
CA HIS A 60 -9.42 4.10 12.13
C HIS A 60 -9.99 5.39 12.74
N TYR A 61 -9.43 6.55 12.37
CA TYR A 61 -9.79 7.83 12.99
C TYR A 61 -11.30 8.11 12.93
N SER A 62 -11.95 7.81 11.81
CA SER A 62 -13.38 8.02 11.61
C SER A 62 -14.31 7.11 12.39
N ARG A 63 -13.77 6.17 13.19
CA ARG A 63 -14.54 5.32 14.11
C ARG A 63 -14.42 5.74 15.58
N PHE A 64 -13.60 6.75 15.86
CA PHE A 64 -13.31 7.17 17.22
C PHE A 64 -13.44 8.67 17.35
N SER A 65 -13.86 9.14 18.52
CA SER A 65 -14.12 10.56 18.70
C SER A 65 -12.84 11.38 18.56
N TYR A 66 -12.88 12.43 17.74
CA TYR A 66 -11.75 13.32 17.47
C TYR A 66 -11.20 14.01 18.73
N LEU A 67 -12.03 14.14 19.77
CA LEU A 67 -11.65 14.71 21.06
C LEU A 67 -10.54 13.92 21.77
N TYR A 68 -10.36 12.65 21.43
CA TYR A 68 -9.46 11.74 22.14
C TYR A 68 -8.34 11.15 21.26
N TRP A 69 -8.26 11.51 19.97
CA TRP A 69 -7.24 10.96 19.07
C TRP A 69 -5.81 11.18 19.57
N GLU A 70 -5.50 12.36 20.12
CA GLU A 70 -4.16 12.65 20.63
C GLU A 70 -3.77 11.70 21.77
N GLU A 71 -4.70 11.47 22.71
CA GLU A 71 -4.47 10.57 23.84
C GLU A 71 -4.22 9.14 23.36
N GLU A 72 -5.02 8.65 22.42
CA GLU A 72 -4.87 7.30 21.88
C GLU A 72 -3.57 7.14 21.08
N LEU A 73 -3.18 8.15 20.30
CA LEU A 73 -1.88 8.14 19.59
C LEU A 73 -0.71 8.10 20.58
N LEU A 74 -0.80 8.82 21.70
CA LEU A 74 0.20 8.76 22.77
C LEU A 74 0.25 7.37 23.40
N LYS A 75 -0.90 6.72 23.64
CA LYS A 75 -0.97 5.34 24.14
C LYS A 75 -0.36 4.35 23.15
N MET A 76 -0.66 4.45 21.85
CA MET A 76 -0.05 3.62 20.82
C MET A 76 1.47 3.76 20.82
N LYS A 77 1.98 4.99 20.87
CA LYS A 77 3.42 5.26 20.96
C LYS A 77 4.05 4.67 22.22
N ALA A 78 3.41 4.85 23.37
CA ALA A 78 3.87 4.29 24.65
C ALA A 78 3.84 2.75 24.65
N GLY A 79 2.89 2.16 23.92
CA GLY A 79 2.76 0.71 23.70
C GLY A 79 3.77 0.12 22.71
N GLY A 80 4.65 0.93 22.13
CA GLY A 80 5.69 0.46 21.21
C GLY A 80 5.26 0.39 19.75
N VAL A 81 4.16 1.06 19.36
CA VAL A 81 3.84 1.25 17.95
C VAL A 81 4.79 2.28 17.34
N ASP A 82 5.42 1.88 16.24
CA ASP A 82 6.39 2.70 15.51
C ASP A 82 5.73 3.56 14.43
N ILE A 83 4.72 3.02 13.74
CA ILE A 83 4.03 3.64 12.60
C ILE A 83 2.53 3.46 12.78
N VAL A 84 1.76 4.52 12.52
CA VAL A 84 0.29 4.43 12.47
C VAL A 84 -0.14 4.18 11.04
N ALA A 85 -1.11 3.30 10.85
CA ALA A 85 -1.84 3.12 9.60
C ALA A 85 -3.31 3.48 9.79
N THR A 86 -3.92 4.09 8.76
CA THR A 86 -5.33 4.44 8.82
C THR A 86 -6.03 4.34 7.48
N TYR A 87 -7.26 3.83 7.48
CA TYR A 87 -8.16 3.90 6.33
C TYR A 87 -8.87 5.24 6.22
N VAL A 88 -9.08 5.66 4.97
CA VAL A 88 -10.06 6.69 4.62
C VAL A 88 -11.29 6.01 4.03
N PHE A 89 -12.31 5.78 4.85
CA PHE A 89 -13.54 5.13 4.41
C PHE A 89 -14.40 6.11 3.61
N TRP A 90 -14.53 5.87 2.30
CA TRP A 90 -15.22 6.81 1.39
C TRP A 90 -16.67 7.05 1.81
N ASN A 91 -17.41 6.02 2.21
CA ASN A 91 -18.78 6.13 2.72
C ASN A 91 -18.94 6.96 4.00
N HIS A 92 -17.87 7.18 4.79
CA HIS A 92 -17.92 8.11 5.92
C HIS A 92 -17.78 9.56 5.47
N HIS A 93 -17.12 9.81 4.33
CA HIS A 93 -16.79 11.15 3.86
C HIS A 93 -17.72 11.67 2.78
N GLU A 94 -18.38 10.81 2.01
CA GLU A 94 -19.30 11.19 0.94
C GLU A 94 -20.58 10.35 1.01
N GLU A 95 -21.35 10.55 2.10
CA GLU A 95 -22.64 9.85 2.31
C GLU A 95 -23.65 10.18 1.21
N GLU A 96 -23.67 11.44 0.75
CA GLU A 96 -24.42 11.91 -0.40
C GLU A 96 -23.47 12.24 -1.55
N GLU A 97 -23.84 11.86 -2.79
CA GLU A 97 -23.00 12.08 -3.97
C GLU A 97 -22.65 13.57 -4.15
N GLY A 98 -21.36 13.89 -4.15
CA GLY A 98 -20.84 15.24 -4.29
C GLY A 98 -20.72 16.04 -3.00
N VAL A 99 -21.17 15.51 -1.86
CA VAL A 99 -21.15 16.21 -0.57
C VAL A 99 -20.09 15.58 0.34
N PHE A 100 -18.91 16.19 0.36
CA PHE A 100 -17.80 15.72 1.20
C PHE A 100 -17.80 16.37 2.59
N ASP A 101 -17.74 15.53 3.64
CA ASP A 101 -17.57 15.95 5.03
C ASP A 101 -16.21 15.52 5.59
N TRP A 102 -15.44 16.52 6.01
CA TRP A 102 -14.11 16.40 6.63
C TRP A 102 -14.08 17.07 8.01
N SER A 103 -15.22 17.16 8.68
CA SER A 103 -15.36 17.77 10.01
C SER A 103 -15.47 16.72 11.13
N GLY A 104 -15.26 17.14 12.38
CA GLY A 104 -15.36 16.26 13.55
C GLY A 104 -14.53 14.98 13.42
N ASP A 105 -15.18 13.83 13.63
CA ASP A 105 -14.57 12.49 13.54
C ASP A 105 -14.10 12.15 12.11
N ARG A 106 -14.53 12.90 11.09
CA ARG A 106 -14.14 12.72 9.68
C ARG A 106 -12.97 13.61 9.28
N ASN A 107 -12.37 14.37 10.23
CA ASN A 107 -11.31 15.32 9.91
C ASN A 107 -9.93 14.66 9.72
N LEU A 108 -9.66 14.22 8.49
CA LEU A 108 -8.38 13.63 8.10
C LEU A 108 -7.19 14.57 8.32
N ARG A 109 -7.33 15.87 8.02
CA ARG A 109 -6.24 16.83 8.19
C ARG A 109 -5.82 16.91 9.65
N HIS A 110 -6.79 17.06 10.55
CA HIS A 110 -6.53 17.13 11.98
C HIS A 110 -5.85 15.86 12.50
N PHE A 111 -6.32 14.68 12.09
CA PHE A 111 -5.69 13.42 12.46
C PHE A 111 -4.21 13.34 12.00
N VAL A 112 -3.92 13.75 10.76
CA VAL A 112 -2.55 13.81 10.23
C VAL A 112 -1.69 14.79 11.03
N ASP A 113 -2.23 15.96 11.39
CA ASP A 113 -1.54 16.95 12.22
C ASP A 113 -1.21 16.42 13.62
N LEU A 114 -2.10 15.61 14.21
CA LEU A 114 -1.85 14.95 15.49
C LEU A 114 -0.75 13.90 15.39
N CYS A 115 -0.74 13.08 14.33
CA CYS A 115 0.37 12.14 14.09
C CYS A 115 1.72 12.89 13.98
N GLU A 116 1.74 14.03 13.30
CA GLU A 116 2.93 14.90 13.23
C GLU A 116 3.33 15.42 14.61
N LYS A 117 2.38 15.96 15.39
CA LYS A 117 2.60 16.48 16.75
C LYS A 117 3.16 15.41 17.69
N VAL A 118 2.58 14.21 17.66
CA VAL A 118 3.01 13.07 18.50
C VAL A 118 4.32 12.47 17.98
N GLY A 119 4.72 12.76 16.74
CA GLY A 119 5.92 12.23 16.11
C GLY A 119 5.78 10.76 15.71
N LEU A 120 4.59 10.37 15.22
CA LEU A 120 4.31 9.06 14.65
C LEU A 120 4.26 9.17 13.12
N PRO A 121 5.15 8.47 12.39
CA PRO A 121 5.00 8.29 10.96
C PRO A 121 3.65 7.66 10.61
N LEU A 122 3.11 8.04 9.46
CA LEU A 122 1.75 7.67 9.05
C LEU A 122 1.73 6.99 7.68
N ILE A 123 0.96 5.91 7.59
CA ILE A 123 0.55 5.27 6.34
C ILE A 123 -0.93 5.58 6.13
N VAL A 124 -1.26 6.26 5.03
CA VAL A 124 -2.66 6.56 4.68
C VAL A 124 -3.15 5.57 3.63
N ARG A 125 -4.24 4.86 3.93
CA ARG A 125 -4.82 3.82 3.08
C ARG A 125 -6.10 4.38 2.44
N ILE A 126 -5.99 4.82 1.19
CA ILE A 126 -6.93 5.78 0.59
C ILE A 126 -8.10 5.15 -0.16
N GLY A 127 -8.24 3.82 -0.14
CA GLY A 127 -9.33 3.12 -0.81
C GLY A 127 -9.15 3.04 -2.34
N PRO A 128 -10.25 3.05 -3.14
CA PRO A 128 -11.61 3.41 -2.74
C PRO A 128 -12.31 2.30 -1.94
N PHE A 129 -11.88 1.05 -2.15
CA PHE A 129 -12.26 -0.08 -1.33
C PHE A 129 -11.25 -0.28 -0.19
N CYS A 130 -11.76 -0.45 1.03
CA CYS A 130 -10.99 -0.62 2.25
C CYS A 130 -11.28 -1.95 2.97
N TYR A 131 -12.44 -2.56 2.73
CA TYR A 131 -12.99 -3.61 3.58
C TYR A 131 -13.20 -3.09 5.01
N GLY A 132 -12.28 -3.39 5.93
CA GLY A 132 -12.24 -2.86 7.30
C GLY A 132 -13.50 -3.10 8.11
N GLU A 133 -14.33 -4.08 7.72
CA GLU A 133 -15.63 -4.37 8.31
C GLU A 133 -16.56 -3.15 8.36
N VAL A 134 -16.41 -2.23 7.40
CA VAL A 134 -17.35 -1.12 7.20
C VAL A 134 -18.35 -1.50 6.12
N ARG A 135 -19.56 -0.92 6.20
CA ARG A 135 -20.61 -1.13 5.19
C ARG A 135 -20.05 -0.96 3.77
N ASN A 136 -20.34 -1.93 2.91
CA ASN A 136 -19.88 -2.00 1.52
C ASN A 136 -18.35 -1.87 1.32
N GLY A 137 -17.56 -2.26 2.32
CA GLY A 137 -16.10 -2.16 2.28
C GLY A 137 -15.58 -0.74 2.09
N GLY A 138 -16.37 0.27 2.47
CA GLY A 138 -16.01 1.68 2.43
C GLY A 138 -16.60 2.43 1.25
N ILE A 139 -17.30 1.77 0.33
CA ILE A 139 -17.88 2.42 -0.85
C ILE A 139 -19.30 2.93 -0.53
N PRO A 140 -19.66 4.19 -0.85
CA PRO A 140 -21.00 4.72 -0.60
C PRO A 140 -22.11 3.94 -1.33
N ASP A 141 -23.30 3.85 -0.74
CA ASP A 141 -24.44 3.12 -1.31
C ASP A 141 -24.83 3.65 -2.70
N TRP A 142 -24.74 4.98 -2.93
CA TRP A 142 -25.11 5.61 -4.20
C TRP A 142 -24.20 5.20 -5.37
N VAL A 143 -23.00 4.67 -5.10
CA VAL A 143 -22.11 4.12 -6.14
C VAL A 143 -22.70 2.81 -6.70
N PHE A 144 -23.26 1.96 -5.83
CA PHE A 144 -23.87 0.69 -6.23
C PHE A 144 -25.18 0.86 -7.00
N ALA A 145 -25.83 2.03 -6.88
CA ALA A 145 -27.01 2.37 -7.67
C ALA A 145 -26.68 2.74 -9.13
N LYS A 146 -25.39 2.89 -9.49
CA LYS A 146 -24.95 3.24 -10.85
C LYS A 146 -24.68 1.97 -11.67
N PRO A 147 -24.93 2.01 -12.99
CA PRO A 147 -24.63 0.90 -13.90
C PRO A 147 -23.13 0.87 -14.24
N ILE A 148 -22.27 0.67 -13.24
CA ILE A 148 -20.80 0.64 -13.36
C ILE A 148 -20.25 -0.62 -12.69
N GLU A 149 -19.14 -1.13 -13.20
CA GLU A 149 -18.43 -2.24 -12.56
C GLU A 149 -17.45 -1.71 -11.50
N ILE A 150 -17.74 -2.00 -10.23
CA ILE A 150 -16.96 -1.55 -9.08
C ILE A 150 -15.68 -2.39 -8.94
N ARG A 151 -14.58 -1.74 -8.55
CA ARG A 151 -13.25 -2.36 -8.43
C ARG A 151 -12.74 -2.99 -9.73
N SER A 152 -13.12 -2.41 -10.86
CA SER A 152 -12.59 -2.77 -12.17
C SER A 152 -11.97 -1.54 -12.87
N ASN A 153 -11.64 -1.69 -14.16
CA ASN A 153 -11.18 -0.59 -15.01
C ASN A 153 -12.33 0.15 -15.71
N ASP A 154 -13.58 -0.03 -15.25
CA ASP A 154 -14.72 0.76 -15.69
C ASP A 154 -14.42 2.27 -15.54
N GLU A 155 -14.53 3.03 -16.63
CA GLU A 155 -14.17 4.45 -16.63
C GLU A 155 -15.07 5.30 -15.72
N GLY A 156 -16.32 4.87 -15.51
CA GLY A 156 -17.24 5.48 -14.55
C GLY A 156 -16.75 5.28 -13.11
N TYR A 157 -16.38 4.05 -12.75
CA TYR A 157 -15.78 3.77 -11.43
C TYR A 157 -14.46 4.53 -11.23
N LEU A 158 -13.56 4.50 -12.22
CA LEU A 158 -12.29 5.23 -12.16
C LEU A 158 -12.51 6.76 -12.07
N ALA A 159 -13.54 7.30 -12.71
CA ALA A 159 -13.90 8.71 -12.58
C ALA A 159 -14.32 9.08 -11.15
N LEU A 160 -15.10 8.24 -10.48
CA LEU A 160 -15.48 8.46 -9.08
C LEU A 160 -14.27 8.32 -8.14
N ALA A 161 -13.45 7.28 -8.32
CA ALA A 161 -12.21 7.11 -7.55
C ALA A 161 -11.27 8.31 -7.70
N ARG A 162 -11.17 8.89 -8.90
CA ARG A 162 -10.39 10.12 -9.16
C ARG A 162 -10.91 11.31 -8.34
N LYS A 163 -12.23 11.45 -8.16
CA LYS A 163 -12.82 12.52 -7.31
C LYS A 163 -12.47 12.31 -5.85
N LEU A 164 -12.67 11.10 -5.32
CA LEU A 164 -12.28 10.74 -3.95
C LEU A 164 -10.80 11.06 -3.69
N TYR A 165 -9.90 10.62 -4.56
CA TYR A 165 -8.47 10.88 -4.39
C TYR A 165 -8.11 12.35 -4.48
N ALA A 166 -8.81 13.14 -5.30
CA ALA A 166 -8.62 14.58 -5.36
C ALA A 166 -8.98 15.23 -4.01
N GLU A 167 -10.11 14.85 -3.41
CA GLU A 167 -10.54 15.35 -2.09
C GLU A 167 -9.56 14.94 -0.98
N ILE A 168 -9.17 13.67 -0.91
CA ILE A 168 -8.16 13.20 0.05
C ILE A 168 -6.86 13.98 -0.11
N THR A 169 -6.40 14.19 -1.35
CA THR A 169 -5.17 14.94 -1.64
C THR A 169 -5.25 16.39 -1.14
N ARG A 170 -6.42 17.02 -1.18
CA ARG A 170 -6.61 18.37 -0.60
C ARG A 170 -6.36 18.34 0.91
N GLN A 171 -6.83 17.31 1.60
CA GLN A 171 -6.69 17.17 3.05
C GLN A 171 -5.26 16.82 3.51
N ILE A 172 -4.45 16.17 2.67
CA ILE A 172 -3.09 15.72 3.02
C ILE A 172 -1.96 16.48 2.32
N ARG A 173 -2.28 17.49 1.50
CA ARG A 173 -1.28 18.36 0.85
C ARG A 173 -0.34 18.95 1.90
N GLY A 174 0.97 18.99 1.62
CA GLY A 174 1.96 19.53 2.55
C GLY A 174 2.40 18.54 3.65
N LYS A 175 1.84 17.32 3.71
CA LYS A 175 2.07 16.39 4.82
C LYS A 175 2.84 15.13 4.45
N PHE A 176 3.31 15.04 3.21
CA PHE A 176 4.19 13.96 2.80
C PHE A 176 5.58 14.11 3.40
N PHE A 177 6.24 12.98 3.64
CA PHE A 177 7.58 12.95 4.24
C PHE A 177 8.60 13.82 3.49
N PRO A 178 8.70 13.82 2.15
CA PRO A 178 9.59 14.73 1.43
C PRO A 178 9.26 16.22 1.59
N GLU A 179 8.03 16.55 2.01
CA GLU A 179 7.57 17.91 2.31
C GLU A 179 7.75 18.26 3.80
N GLY A 180 8.26 17.34 4.61
CA GLY A 180 8.52 17.52 6.05
C GLY A 180 7.44 16.95 6.98
N GLY A 181 6.34 16.45 6.42
CA GLY A 181 5.22 15.91 7.20
C GLY A 181 5.35 14.42 7.57
N PRO A 182 4.34 13.85 8.24
CA PRO A 182 4.42 12.50 8.82
C PRO A 182 4.10 11.38 7.82
N ILE A 183 3.53 11.66 6.65
CA ILE A 183 3.04 10.61 5.73
C ILE A 183 4.22 10.00 4.96
N ILE A 184 4.58 8.77 5.32
CA ILE A 184 5.73 8.05 4.74
C ILE A 184 5.33 7.08 3.62
N ALA A 185 4.07 6.65 3.59
CA ALA A 185 3.54 5.78 2.54
C ALA A 185 2.03 6.01 2.33
N VAL A 186 1.58 5.62 1.15
CA VAL A 186 0.16 5.57 0.78
C VAL A 186 -0.14 4.18 0.23
N GLN A 187 -1.17 3.53 0.77
CA GLN A 187 -1.70 2.30 0.19
C GLN A 187 -2.85 2.67 -0.76
N LEU A 188 -2.76 2.16 -1.99
CA LEU A 188 -3.83 2.20 -2.98
C LEU A 188 -4.60 0.89 -2.92
N GLU A 189 -5.93 0.96 -3.00
CA GLU A 189 -6.81 -0.22 -2.94
C GLU A 189 -6.67 -1.00 -1.61
N ASN A 190 -7.38 -2.12 -1.48
CA ASN A 190 -7.24 -3.07 -0.40
C ASN A 190 -7.54 -4.50 -0.85
N GLU A 191 -6.57 -5.40 -0.67
CA GLU A 191 -6.73 -6.84 -0.93
C GLU A 191 -7.29 -7.16 -2.34
N TYR A 192 -6.86 -6.40 -3.33
CA TYR A 192 -7.20 -6.65 -4.73
C TYR A 192 -6.89 -8.11 -5.11
N MET A 193 -7.89 -8.84 -5.61
CA MET A 193 -7.87 -10.28 -5.95
C MET A 193 -7.93 -11.28 -4.78
N HIS A 194 -8.29 -10.86 -3.56
CA HIS A 194 -8.47 -11.78 -2.43
C HIS A 194 -9.85 -11.66 -1.76
N ALA A 195 -10.34 -10.44 -1.49
CA ALA A 195 -11.63 -10.23 -0.82
C ALA A 195 -12.47 -9.18 -1.57
N GLY A 196 -13.69 -9.52 -2.00
CA GLY A 196 -14.69 -8.62 -2.60
C GLY A 196 -14.37 -8.05 -3.99
N ALA A 197 -13.34 -8.56 -4.68
CA ALA A 197 -13.02 -8.18 -6.06
C ALA A 197 -13.85 -9.09 -7.00
N PRO A 198 -14.11 -8.71 -8.27
CA PRO A 198 -14.88 -9.55 -9.23
C PRO A 198 -14.31 -10.96 -9.53
N ASN A 199 -13.37 -11.49 -8.73
CA ASN A 199 -12.83 -12.85 -8.75
C ASN A 199 -12.41 -13.31 -7.33
N ASP A 200 -13.11 -12.89 -6.27
CA ASP A 200 -12.74 -13.19 -4.88
C ASP A 200 -13.03 -14.65 -4.48
N ALA A 201 -12.05 -15.51 -4.77
CA ALA A 201 -11.45 -16.47 -3.85
C ALA A 201 -12.33 -17.31 -2.89
N TRP A 202 -13.61 -17.58 -3.18
CA TRP A 202 -14.38 -18.73 -2.68
C TRP A 202 -15.35 -19.33 -3.72
N GLY A 203 -15.20 -18.97 -5.00
CA GLY A 203 -15.92 -19.58 -6.11
C GLY A 203 -14.98 -19.89 -7.26
N TYR A 204 -14.72 -21.17 -7.52
CA TYR A 204 -14.18 -21.62 -8.79
C TYR A 204 -14.97 -20.99 -9.95
N ASP A 205 -14.30 -20.34 -10.90
CA ASP A 205 -14.67 -20.56 -12.29
C ASP A 205 -13.44 -20.77 -13.18
N ARG A 206 -13.37 -21.99 -13.70
CA ARG A 206 -12.41 -22.48 -14.70
C ARG A 206 -12.87 -22.11 -16.13
N LYS A 207 -13.65 -21.05 -16.32
CA LYS A 207 -14.25 -20.72 -17.62
C LYS A 207 -13.41 -19.87 -18.58
N PHE A 208 -12.10 -19.78 -18.37
CA PHE A 208 -11.18 -19.21 -19.36
C PHE A 208 -10.20 -20.22 -19.98
N LEU A 209 -10.36 -21.53 -19.74
CA LEU A 209 -9.54 -22.57 -20.38
C LEU A 209 -10.25 -23.40 -21.46
N HIS A 210 -11.51 -23.09 -21.81
CA HIS A 210 -12.27 -23.85 -22.82
C HIS A 210 -12.91 -22.94 -23.86
N LEU A 211 -12.08 -22.30 -24.69
CA LEU A 211 -12.52 -21.80 -25.98
C LEU A 211 -11.39 -22.05 -26.98
N HIS A 212 -11.36 -23.29 -27.48
CA HIS A 212 -10.95 -23.70 -28.83
C HIS A 212 -11.05 -25.23 -28.90
N PRO A 213 -12.11 -25.81 -29.49
CA PRO A 213 -12.06 -27.21 -29.91
C PRO A 213 -11.23 -27.24 -31.20
N LEU A 214 -9.93 -27.51 -31.07
CA LEU A 214 -9.18 -28.04 -32.20
C LEU A 214 -9.25 -29.56 -32.12
N ASP A 215 -9.94 -30.07 -33.12
CA ASP A 215 -10.14 -31.44 -33.53
C ASP A 215 -8.93 -32.35 -33.28
N SER A 216 -9.11 -33.41 -32.49
CA SER A 216 -8.20 -34.55 -32.50
C SER A 216 -8.94 -35.83 -32.09
N ARG A 217 -9.36 -36.59 -33.10
CA ARG A 217 -9.76 -38.00 -32.98
C ARG A 217 -8.57 -38.87 -32.50
N PRO A 218 -8.86 -40.07 -31.97
CA PRO A 218 -8.11 -40.67 -30.86
C PRO A 218 -6.97 -41.58 -31.34
N ALA A 219 -5.90 -41.66 -30.56
CA ALA A 219 -4.92 -42.73 -30.67
C ALA A 219 -4.55 -43.27 -29.27
N ALA A 220 -5.08 -44.46 -29.00
CA ALA A 220 -4.59 -45.57 -28.17
C ALA A 220 -3.87 -45.31 -26.80
N GLU A 221 -4.48 -45.87 -25.75
CA GLU A 221 -3.83 -46.36 -24.51
C GLU A 221 -2.83 -47.52 -24.82
N PRO A 222 -1.87 -47.96 -23.94
CA PRO A 222 -2.00 -48.04 -22.47
C PRO A 222 -0.73 -47.91 -21.56
N ARG A 223 -1.01 -47.72 -20.25
CA ARG A 223 -0.28 -48.10 -19.00
C ARG A 223 1.19 -47.67 -18.76
N VAL A 224 1.47 -47.16 -17.54
CA VAL A 224 2.41 -47.73 -16.53
C VAL A 224 2.50 -46.81 -15.28
N SER A 225 2.86 -47.43 -14.16
CA SER A 225 2.83 -47.13 -12.72
C SER A 225 3.64 -45.96 -12.13
N VAL A 226 3.18 -45.50 -10.95
CA VAL A 226 3.79 -44.64 -9.89
C VAL A 226 5.12 -45.24 -9.31
N PRO A 227 5.95 -44.58 -8.46
CA PRO A 227 6.01 -43.18 -7.98
C PRO A 227 7.43 -42.54 -7.98
N GLY A 228 7.53 -41.20 -7.89
CA GLY A 228 8.83 -40.54 -7.71
C GLY A 228 8.78 -39.03 -7.55
N SER A 229 9.35 -38.56 -6.46
CA SER A 229 9.68 -37.17 -6.12
C SER A 229 10.42 -36.42 -7.24
N ALA A 230 10.04 -35.16 -7.52
CA ALA A 230 10.96 -34.03 -7.69
C ALA A 230 10.23 -32.74 -8.09
N CYS A 231 10.59 -31.65 -7.41
CA CYS A 231 10.44 -30.29 -7.90
C CYS A 231 11.30 -30.09 -9.17
N PRO A 232 10.81 -29.36 -10.19
CA PRO A 232 11.69 -28.33 -10.73
C PRO A 232 11.00 -26.99 -11.01
N SER A 233 11.76 -25.95 -10.67
CA SER A 233 11.63 -24.56 -11.09
C SER A 233 11.16 -24.35 -12.53
N GLY A 234 10.09 -23.56 -12.72
CA GLY A 234 9.68 -23.00 -14.01
C GLY A 234 9.61 -21.47 -13.94
N ARG A 235 10.50 -20.81 -14.68
CA ARG A 235 10.53 -19.35 -14.86
C ARG A 235 9.26 -18.90 -15.59
N ALA A 236 8.47 -18.01 -14.97
CA ALA A 236 7.42 -17.29 -15.68
C ALA A 236 8.07 -16.24 -16.62
N ARG A 237 7.83 -16.42 -17.92
CA ARG A 237 8.16 -15.46 -18.99
C ARG A 237 7.24 -14.25 -18.83
N GLN A 238 7.81 -13.05 -18.64
CA GLN A 238 7.05 -11.79 -18.61
C GLN A 238 6.43 -11.51 -19.99
N LEU A 239 5.10 -11.46 -20.05
CA LEU A 239 4.37 -10.74 -21.10
C LEU A 239 4.44 -9.24 -20.78
N ARG A 240 4.80 -8.43 -21.79
CA ARG A 240 4.86 -6.97 -21.68
C ARG A 240 3.43 -6.39 -21.73
N PRO A 241 3.06 -5.43 -20.87
CA PRO A 241 1.82 -4.68 -21.06
C PRO A 241 1.97 -3.72 -22.24
N ALA A 242 0.92 -3.66 -23.07
CA ALA A 242 0.74 -2.62 -24.08
C ALA A 242 0.67 -1.23 -23.42
N GLY A 243 1.29 -0.24 -24.06
CA GLY A 243 1.48 1.09 -23.50
C GLY A 243 0.17 1.86 -23.29
N ILE A 244 0.05 2.49 -22.12
CA ILE A 244 -0.99 3.48 -21.81
C ILE A 244 -0.56 4.83 -22.43
N PRO A 245 -1.41 5.52 -23.21
CA PRO A 245 -1.13 6.86 -23.72
C PRO A 245 -0.94 7.84 -22.56
N GLY A 246 0.23 8.46 -22.51
CA GLY A 246 0.59 9.38 -21.44
C GLY A 246 -0.10 10.72 -21.58
N GLY A 247 -1.08 10.99 -20.71
CA GLY A 247 -1.48 12.36 -20.42
C GLY A 247 -2.92 12.53 -19.97
N LEU A 248 -3.31 12.10 -18.77
CA LEU A 248 -4.57 12.50 -18.10
C LEU A 248 -4.59 12.04 -16.62
N LEU A 249 -3.60 12.47 -15.84
CA LEU A 249 -3.65 12.39 -14.37
C LEU A 249 -3.47 13.79 -13.78
N PRO A 250 -4.26 14.21 -12.77
CA PRO A 250 -3.99 15.43 -12.03
C PRO A 250 -2.55 15.39 -11.49
N LYS A 251 -1.85 16.52 -11.51
CA LYS A 251 -0.41 16.59 -11.22
C LYS A 251 -0.12 16.27 -9.74
N TRP A 252 0.00 14.99 -9.40
CA TRP A 252 0.56 14.52 -8.13
C TRP A 252 1.95 15.15 -7.88
N PRO A 253 2.38 15.44 -6.63
CA PRO A 253 3.75 15.84 -6.34
C PRO A 253 4.76 14.88 -7.01
N ALA A 254 5.90 15.40 -7.47
CA ALA A 254 6.89 14.62 -8.23
C ALA A 254 7.37 13.35 -7.50
N ALA A 255 7.25 13.32 -6.16
CA ALA A 255 7.55 12.17 -5.32
C ALA A 255 6.67 10.93 -5.62
N CYS A 256 5.36 11.09 -5.84
CA CYS A 256 4.46 9.96 -6.14
C CYS A 256 4.60 9.44 -7.58
N ARG A 257 5.07 10.27 -8.52
CA ARG A 257 5.20 9.88 -9.94
C ARG A 257 6.28 8.83 -10.20
N ARG A 258 7.25 8.66 -9.29
CA ARG A 258 8.33 7.66 -9.44
C ARG A 258 7.87 6.23 -9.19
N ALA A 259 6.76 6.01 -8.48
CA ALA A 259 6.22 4.68 -8.25
C ALA A 259 5.45 4.10 -9.46
N ILE A 260 5.10 4.93 -10.44
CA ILE A 260 4.17 4.57 -11.54
C ILE A 260 4.88 4.50 -12.92
N ARG A 261 6.15 4.90 -13.03
CA ARG A 261 6.90 4.81 -14.30
C ARG A 261 7.77 3.55 -14.37
N PRO A 262 7.67 2.72 -15.44
CA PRO A 262 8.66 1.70 -15.71
C PRO A 262 10.03 2.34 -15.96
N GLY A 263 11.07 1.71 -15.42
CA GLY A 263 12.35 2.30 -15.08
C GLY A 263 13.05 3.12 -16.17
N ARG A 264 13.67 4.22 -15.74
CA ARG A 264 14.89 4.72 -16.37
C ARG A 264 16.04 4.49 -15.40
N SER A 265 17.06 3.81 -15.90
CA SER A 265 18.31 3.51 -15.21
C SER A 265 18.97 4.79 -14.68
N CYS A 266 19.43 4.74 -13.44
CA CYS A 266 20.29 5.78 -12.86
C CYS A 266 21.71 5.61 -13.45
N PRO A 267 22.39 6.68 -13.92
CA PRO A 267 23.74 6.55 -14.45
C PRO A 267 24.73 6.26 -13.32
N ARG A 268 25.43 5.12 -13.41
CA ARG A 268 26.56 4.80 -12.53
C ARG A 268 27.71 5.76 -12.83
N ARG A 269 28.08 6.61 -11.87
CA ARG A 269 29.42 7.23 -11.86
C ARG A 269 30.43 6.16 -11.47
N VAL A 270 31.29 5.79 -12.40
CA VAL A 270 32.50 5.02 -12.12
C VAL A 270 33.61 6.04 -11.85
N SER A 271 34.10 6.11 -10.62
CA SER A 271 35.40 6.73 -10.32
C SER A 271 36.48 5.68 -10.51
N LYS A 272 37.34 5.87 -11.51
CA LYS A 272 38.64 5.20 -11.63
C LYS A 272 39.73 6.18 -11.16
N PRO A 273 40.84 5.73 -10.55
CA PRO A 273 42.14 6.30 -10.85
C PRO A 273 42.59 5.90 -12.26
#